data_AF-A0A957ZEQ4-F1
#
_entry.id   AF-A0A957ZEQ4-F1
#
_cell.length_a   1.000
_cell.length_b   1.000
_cell.length_c   1.000
_cell.angle_alpha   90.00
_cell.angle_beta   90.00
_cell.angle_gamma   90.00
#
_symmetry.space_group_name_H-M   'P 1'
#
loop_
_entity.id
_entity.type
_entity.pdbx_description
1 polymer ?
#
loop_
_entity_poly.entity_id
_entity_poly.type
_entity_poly.pdbx_seq_one_letter_code
_entity_poly.pdbx_strand_id
1 'polypeptide(L)' 'MEFPILSSSSPHSAGESLQILLVDDELATIQLVRKILQADGHEVHEAVDGEQAIELFERIQP' A
#
# COMPACT_ATOMS: atom_id res chain seq x y z
N MET A 1 17.37 -21.10 2.06
CA MET A 1 17.23 -19.68 2.46
C MET A 1 15.74 -19.48 2.73
N GLU A 2 15.34 -19.57 3.99
CA GLU A 2 13.97 -19.30 4.41
C GLU A 2 13.72 -17.79 4.43
N PHE A 3 12.75 -17.32 3.65
CA PHE A 3 12.21 -15.98 3.79
C PHE A 3 11.29 -15.97 5.02
N PRO A 4 11.51 -15.09 6.01
CA PRO A 4 10.59 -14.98 7.14
C PRO A 4 9.26 -14.45 6.62
N ILE A 5 8.22 -15.27 6.75
CA ILE A 5 6.82 -14.87 6.57
C ILE A 5 6.52 -13.76 7.58
N LEU A 6 6.38 -12.53 7.09
CA LEU A 6 5.93 -11.38 7.87
C LEU A 6 4.60 -11.73 8.54
N SER A 7 4.57 -11.60 9.87
CA SER A 7 3.42 -11.90 10.71
C SER A 7 2.17 -11.20 10.17
N SER A 8 1.20 -11.99 9.73
CA SER A 8 -0.13 -11.56 9.31
C SER A 8 -0.77 -10.71 10.41
N SER A 9 -0.91 -9.42 10.14
CA SER A 9 -1.56 -8.44 11.01
C SER A 9 -3.02 -8.81 11.24
N SER A 10 -3.47 -8.54 12.47
CA SER A 10 -4.78 -8.77 13.05
C SER A 10 -5.96 -8.33 12.15
N PRO A 11 -7.18 -8.87 12.35
CA PRO A 11 -8.36 -8.37 11.68
C PRO A 11 -8.57 -6.90 12.05
N HIS A 12 -8.27 -5.99 11.13
CA HIS A 12 -8.51 -4.55 11.31
C HIS A 12 -9.99 -4.36 11.62
N SER A 13 -10.28 -3.69 12.73
CA SER A 13 -11.66 -3.42 13.13
C SER A 13 -12.31 -2.52 12.08
N ALA A 14 -13.59 -2.75 11.80
CA ALA A 14 -14.35 -1.93 10.86
C ALA A 14 -14.39 -0.48 11.38
N GLY A 15 -13.47 0.36 10.88
CA GLY A 15 -13.32 1.76 11.32
C GLY A 15 -11.88 2.29 11.34
N GLU A 16 -10.85 1.46 11.19
CA GLU A 16 -9.45 1.92 11.19
C GLU A 16 -8.91 2.19 9.78
N SER A 17 -8.28 3.35 9.59
CA SER A 17 -7.61 3.73 8.33
C SER A 17 -6.37 2.87 8.11
N LEU A 18 -6.31 2.15 6.99
CA LEU A 18 -5.14 1.39 6.58
C LEU A 18 -4.11 2.29 5.90
N GLN A 19 -2.83 1.95 6.06
CA GLN A 19 -1.75 2.43 5.18
C GLN A 19 -1.57 1.44 4.05
N ILE A 20 -1.67 1.90 2.81
CA ILE A 20 -1.67 1.05 1.62
C ILE A 20 -0.58 1.53 0.66
N LEU A 21 0.31 0.61 0.26
CA LEU A 21 1.24 0.84 -0.84
C LEU A 21 0.66 0.28 -2.15
N LEU A 22 0.33 1.19 -3.06
CA LEU A 22 -0.18 0.89 -4.39
C LEU A 22 0.97 0.94 -5.40
N VAL A 23 1.19 -0.17 -6.12
CA VAL A 23 2.26 -0.30 -7.12
C VAL A 23 1.65 -0.70 -8.45
N ASP A 24 1.76 0.17 -9.45
CA ASP A 24 1.26 -0.05 -10.81
C ASP A 24 2.03 0.87 -11.78
N ASP A 25 2.42 0.41 -12.96
CA ASP A 25 3.19 1.21 -13.93
C ASP A 25 2.31 2.17 -14.74
N GLU A 26 0.98 2.00 -14.68
CA GLU A 26 0.03 2.87 -15.35
C GLU A 26 -0.52 3.96 -14.42
N LEU A 27 -0.09 5.21 -14.66
CA LEU A 27 -0.51 6.38 -13.87
C LEU A 27 -2.04 6.57 -13.78
N ALA A 28 -2.77 6.22 -14.83
CA ALA A 28 -4.23 6.33 -14.84
C ALA A 28 -4.87 5.38 -13.82
N THR A 29 -4.34 4.15 -13.72
CA THR A 29 -4.77 3.13 -12.76
C THR A 29 -4.46 3.56 -11.34
N ILE A 30 -3.24 4.05 -11.09
CA ILE A 30 -2.83 4.58 -9.78
C ILE A 30 -3.80 5.66 -9.31
N GLN A 31 -4.09 6.66 -10.15
CA GLN A 31 -4.96 7.76 -9.80
C GLN A 31 -6.40 7.31 -9.50
N LEU A 32 -6.92 6.34 -10.26
CA LEU A 32 -8.26 5.80 -10.04
C LEU A 32 -8.34 5.07 -8.70
N VAL A 33 -7.42 4.13 -8.46
CA VAL A 33 -7.43 3.29 -7.25
C VAL A 33 -7.15 4.13 -6.01
N ARG A 34 -6.19 5.05 -6.07
CA ARG A 34 -5.92 6.01 -4.99
C ARG A 34 -7.18 6.78 -4.58
N LYS A 35 -7.93 7.32 -5.54
CA LYS A 35 -9.16 8.08 -5.24
C LYS A 35 -10.20 7.24 -4.53
N ILE A 36 -10.37 5.98 -4.92
CA ILE A 36 -11.32 5.06 -4.31
C ILE A 36 -10.90 4.76 -2.87
N LEU A 37 -9.66 4.34 -2.65
CA LEU A 37 -9.15 3.98 -1.32
C LEU A 37 -9.11 5.18 -0.35
N GLN A 38 -8.74 6.37 -0.85
CA GLN A 38 -8.79 7.59 -0.05
C GLN A 38 -10.23 8.01 0.30
N ALA A 39 -11.19 7.81 -0.61
CA ALA A 39 -12.60 8.05 -0.32
C ALA A 39 -13.15 7.10 0.76
N ASP A 40 -12.61 5.89 0.84
CA ASP A 40 -12.90 4.91 1.90
C ASP A 40 -12.14 5.21 3.21
N GLY A 41 -11.33 6.27 3.26
CA GLY A 41 -10.66 6.76 4.46
C GLY A 41 -9.27 6.15 4.70
N HIS A 42 -8.66 5.54 3.68
CA HIS A 42 -7.32 4.96 3.78
C HIS A 42 -6.22 5.94 3.36
N GLU A 43 -5.03 5.76 3.93
CA GLU A 43 -3.82 6.43 3.51
C GLU A 43 -3.15 5.62 2.42
N VAL A 44 -2.86 6.25 1.27
CA VAL A 44 -2.32 5.57 0.09
C VAL A 44 -1.01 6.20 -0.31
N HIS A 45 0.00 5.36 -0.44
CA HIS A 45 1.29 5.68 -1.02
C HIS A 45 1.42 5.01 -2.38
N GLU A 46 2.01 5.70 -3.34
CA GLU A 46 2.01 5.30 -4.75
C GLU A 46 3.44 5.05 -5.23
N ALA A 47 3.64 3.96 -5.97
CA ALA A 47 4.87 3.68 -6.68
C ALA A 47 4.54 3.29 -8.13
N VAL A 48 5.33 3.79 -9.09
CA VAL A 48 5.18 3.49 -10.52
C VAL A 48 6.07 2.34 -11.00
N ASP A 49 6.95 1.86 -10.13
CA ASP A 49 7.89 0.80 -10.42
C ASP A 49 8.34 0.09 -9.12
N GLY A 50 9.11 -0.99 -9.28
CA GLY A 50 9.60 -1.78 -8.15
C GLY A 50 10.65 -1.10 -7.29
N GLU A 51 11.46 -0.21 -7.85
CA GLU A 51 12.51 0.50 -7.08
C GLU A 51 11.86 1.46 -6.10
N GLN A 52 10.94 2.31 -6.59
CA GLN A 52 10.14 3.20 -5.77
C GLN A 52 9.29 2.43 -4.75
N ALA A 53 8.74 1.27 -5.14
CA ALA A 53 7.95 0.45 -4.24
C ALA A 53 8.76 -0.06 -3.05
N ILE A 54 9.99 -0.54 -3.27
CA ILE A 54 10.87 -1.01 -2.21
C ILE A 54 11.28 0.14 -1.30
N GLU A 55 11.70 1.28 -1.87
CA GLU A 55 12.05 2.47 -1.08
C GLU A 55 10.90 2.96 -0.20
N LEU A 56 9.68 2.92 -0.73
CA LEU A 56 8.48 3.27 0.02
C LEU A 56 8.19 2.25 1.10
N PHE A 57 8.19 0.96 0.77
CA PHE A 57 7.92 -0.13 1.71
C PHE A 57 8.84 -0.08 2.92
N GLU A 58 10.15 0.10 2.70
CA GLU A 58 11.13 0.22 3.77
C GLU A 58 10.85 1.42 4.68
N ARG A 59 10.43 2.55 4.10
CA ARG A 59 10.18 3.81 4.80
C ARG A 59 8.88 3.83 5.60
N ILE A 60 7.79 3.35 5.02
CA ILE A 60 6.44 3.50 5.59
C ILE A 60 5.98 2.25 6.34
N GLN A 61 6.56 1.07 6.06
CA GLN A 61 6.15 -0.23 6.62
C GLN A 61 4.62 -0.42 6.58
N PRO A 62 4.03 -0.40 5.37
CA PRO A 62 2.59 -0.46 5.17
C PRO A 62 2.02 -1.86 5.47
#